data_AF-A0A3D8QFD7-F1
#
_entry.id   AF-A0A3D8QFD7-F1
#
_cell.length_a   1.000
_cell.length_b   1.000
_cell.length_c   1.000
_cell.angle_alpha   90.00
_cell.angle_beta   90.00
_cell.angle_gamma   90.00
#
_symmetry.space_group_name_H-M   'P 1'
#
loop_
_entity.id
_entity.type
_entity.pdbx_description
1 polymer ?
#
loop_
_entity_poly.entity_id
_entity_poly.type
_entity_poly.pdbx_seq_one_letter_code
_entity_poly.pdbx_strand_id
1 'polypeptide(L)'
;MWKLLATVYPSQLAETEQYRSVEIENPKLSMKDYLSLTKSDSLNWRVVLTLASSYARIPELVGISEIKNLCALDIATPAKLHALPEDTDLQVTALTDRIVRAWSELAQTAKAFSHLRVVILRHQTDLSKVALHYLRFFPNLQSVVAFGCPGIESALSGGNVDGWTLAEVKRSAPATLYAHYKASCNANSNDSTVAESPVLDFQIGEMKKSRGPPSTPYSAIYLQRIGSVPGAKPEPNTKKRKEAGPLGDQPGQPRKSKAVMKDRTKDIGDVLSSFF
;
A
#
# COMPACT_ATOMS: atom_id res chain seq x y z
N MET A 1 -29.21 -2.79 -1.00
CA MET A 1 -29.67 -2.16 -2.26
C MET A 1 -28.54 -1.51 -3.04
N TRP A 2 -27.74 -0.59 -2.46
CA TRP A 2 -26.67 0.13 -3.18
C TRP A 2 -25.67 -0.80 -3.92
N LYS A 3 -25.14 -1.84 -3.27
CA LYS A 3 -24.21 -2.80 -3.92
C LYS A 3 -24.78 -3.44 -5.19
N LEU A 4 -26.08 -3.77 -5.19
CA LEU A 4 -26.76 -4.35 -6.35
C LEU A 4 -26.79 -3.34 -7.50
N LEU A 5 -27.20 -2.10 -7.20
CA LEU A 5 -27.21 -1.01 -8.18
C LEU A 5 -25.82 -0.71 -8.72
N ALA A 6 -24.80 -0.67 -7.85
CA ALA A 6 -23.41 -0.41 -8.23
C ALA A 6 -22.82 -1.54 -9.09
N THR A 7 -23.38 -2.75 -8.98
CA THR A 7 -22.94 -3.90 -9.78
C THR A 7 -23.64 -3.94 -11.14
N VAL A 8 -24.94 -3.67 -11.19
CA VAL A 8 -25.78 -3.79 -12.40
C VAL A 8 -25.79 -2.50 -13.25
N TYR A 9 -25.72 -1.34 -12.61
CA TYR A 9 -25.85 -0.02 -13.24
C TYR A 9 -24.72 0.95 -12.80
N PRO A 10 -23.43 0.57 -12.97
CA PRO A 10 -22.32 1.36 -12.43
C PRO A 10 -22.25 2.78 -12.99
N SER A 11 -22.49 2.97 -14.29
CA SER A 11 -22.43 4.28 -14.95
C SER A 11 -23.56 5.20 -14.48
N GLN A 12 -24.79 4.69 -14.43
CA GLN A 12 -25.94 5.47 -13.97
C GLN A 12 -25.83 5.81 -12.48
N LEU A 13 -25.30 4.90 -11.68
CA LEU A 13 -25.07 5.15 -10.26
C LEU A 13 -23.92 6.14 -10.04
N ALA A 14 -22.90 6.14 -10.89
CA ALA A 14 -21.82 7.12 -10.83
C ALA A 14 -22.34 8.56 -11.07
N GLU A 15 -23.34 8.72 -11.93
CA GLU A 15 -23.96 10.03 -12.19
C GLU A 15 -24.87 10.50 -11.04
N THR A 16 -25.49 9.58 -10.32
CA THR A 16 -26.56 9.89 -9.35
C THR A 16 -26.11 9.78 -7.89
N GLU A 17 -25.49 8.67 -7.51
CA GLU A 17 -25.01 8.39 -6.16
C GLU A 17 -23.65 7.70 -6.19
N GLN A 18 -22.64 8.43 -6.68
CA GLN A 18 -21.27 7.94 -6.82
C GLN A 18 -20.66 7.47 -5.49
N TYR A 19 -21.06 8.06 -4.37
CA TYR A 19 -20.46 7.82 -3.07
C TYR A 19 -21.48 7.31 -2.07
N ARG A 20 -21.15 6.20 -1.40
CA ARG A 20 -21.93 5.67 -0.28
C ARG A 20 -21.04 5.40 0.91
N SER A 21 -21.42 5.94 2.07
CA SER A 21 -20.76 5.65 3.34
C SER A 21 -21.60 4.69 4.19
N VAL A 22 -20.94 3.73 4.82
CA VAL A 22 -21.52 2.81 5.81
C VAL A 22 -20.54 2.66 6.96
N GLU A 23 -21.00 3.00 8.16
CA GLU A 23 -20.22 2.89 9.39
C GLU A 23 -20.84 1.82 10.30
N ILE A 24 -20.02 0.85 10.72
CA ILE A 24 -20.39 -0.21 11.66
C ILE A 24 -19.54 -0.04 12.91
N GLU A 25 -20.03 0.69 13.91
CA GLU A 25 -19.26 0.98 15.13
C GLU A 25 -19.05 -0.26 16.01
N ASN A 26 -20.08 -1.11 16.12
CA ASN A 26 -20.07 -2.32 16.95
C ASN A 26 -20.36 -3.56 16.07
N PRO A 27 -19.30 -4.21 15.54
CA PRO A 27 -19.44 -5.40 14.72
C PRO A 27 -20.18 -6.52 15.46
N LYS A 28 -21.29 -7.01 14.89
CA LYS A 28 -22.09 -8.13 15.43
C LYS A 28 -21.85 -9.45 14.72
N LEU A 29 -21.30 -9.38 13.51
CA LEU A 29 -20.92 -10.54 12.69
C LEU A 29 -19.41 -10.75 12.77
N SER A 30 -18.94 -11.89 12.25
CA SER A 30 -17.50 -12.11 12.13
C SER A 30 -16.88 -11.09 11.16
N MET A 31 -15.62 -10.72 11.39
CA MET A 31 -14.91 -9.82 10.47
C MET A 31 -14.85 -10.37 9.05
N LYS A 32 -14.72 -11.69 8.90
CA LYS A 32 -14.77 -12.36 7.60
C LYS A 32 -16.07 -12.04 6.85
N ASP A 33 -17.21 -12.05 7.55
CA ASP A 33 -18.52 -11.75 6.95
C ASP A 33 -18.58 -10.28 6.51
N TYR A 34 -18.14 -9.35 7.35
CA TYR A 34 -18.09 -7.93 6.96
C TYR A 34 -17.17 -7.66 5.76
N LEU A 35 -15.97 -8.25 5.74
CA LEU A 35 -15.05 -8.11 4.61
C LEU A 35 -15.64 -8.72 3.33
N SER A 36 -16.40 -9.81 3.43
CA SER A 36 -17.09 -10.41 2.26
C SER A 36 -18.09 -9.46 1.61
N LEU A 37 -18.73 -8.57 2.37
CA LEU A 37 -19.68 -7.58 1.85
C LEU A 37 -19.00 -6.57 0.93
N THR A 38 -17.71 -6.31 1.16
CA THR A 38 -16.92 -5.32 0.39
C THR A 38 -16.37 -5.86 -0.93
N LYS A 39 -16.39 -7.18 -1.14
CA LYS A 39 -15.85 -7.79 -2.36
C LYS A 39 -16.74 -7.54 -3.58
N SER A 40 -16.08 -7.22 -4.69
CA SER A 40 -16.68 -7.12 -6.02
C SER A 40 -15.81 -7.85 -7.04
N ASP A 41 -16.34 -8.91 -7.65
CA ASP A 41 -15.61 -9.66 -8.68
C ASP A 41 -15.59 -8.94 -10.03
N SER A 42 -16.63 -8.15 -10.32
CA SER A 42 -16.72 -7.38 -11.57
C SER A 42 -15.89 -6.10 -11.56
N LEU A 43 -15.42 -5.65 -10.38
CA LEU A 43 -14.69 -4.39 -10.18
C LEU A 43 -15.47 -3.12 -10.63
N ASN A 44 -16.78 -3.24 -10.81
CA ASN A 44 -17.68 -2.14 -11.24
C ASN A 44 -17.79 -0.99 -10.22
N TRP A 45 -17.34 -1.22 -8.99
CA TRP A 45 -17.35 -0.24 -7.90
C TRP A 45 -16.14 -0.48 -6.98
N ARG A 46 -15.67 0.57 -6.32
CA ARG A 46 -14.46 0.58 -5.50
C ARG A 46 -14.79 0.63 -4.02
N VAL A 47 -13.85 0.15 -3.20
CA VAL A 47 -13.97 0.19 -1.74
C VAL A 47 -12.87 1.05 -1.14
N VAL A 48 -13.29 1.94 -0.27
CA VAL A 48 -12.47 2.65 0.70
C VAL A 48 -12.76 1.97 2.04
N LEU A 49 -11.77 1.28 2.62
CA LEU A 49 -11.96 0.48 3.83
C LEU A 49 -11.26 1.12 5.02
N THR A 50 -12.02 1.42 6.06
CA THR A 50 -11.51 1.89 7.35
C THR A 50 -11.76 0.81 8.40
N LEU A 51 -10.72 0.27 9.01
CA LEU A 51 -10.80 -0.89 9.90
C LEU A 51 -10.09 -0.61 11.23
N ALA A 52 -10.82 -0.77 12.33
CA ALA A 52 -10.21 -0.86 13.65
C ALA A 52 -9.66 -2.28 13.85
N SER A 53 -8.33 -2.41 13.97
CA SER A 53 -7.62 -3.69 14.10
C SER A 53 -8.03 -4.48 15.34
N SER A 54 -8.59 -3.82 16.36
CA SER A 54 -9.11 -4.46 17.58
C SER A 54 -10.21 -5.49 17.33
N TYR A 55 -10.92 -5.39 16.20
CA TYR A 55 -11.96 -6.34 15.83
C TYR A 55 -11.46 -7.46 14.91
N ALA A 56 -10.22 -7.38 14.40
CA ALA A 56 -9.68 -8.29 13.41
C ALA A 56 -8.49 -9.11 13.95
N ARG A 57 -8.50 -10.41 13.66
CA ARG A 57 -7.39 -11.35 13.87
C ARG A 57 -6.45 -11.34 12.68
N ILE A 58 -5.26 -11.92 12.86
CA ILE A 58 -4.23 -12.05 11.81
C ILE A 58 -4.80 -12.58 10.48
N PRO A 59 -5.59 -13.68 10.44
CA PRO A 59 -6.10 -14.19 9.16
C PRO A 59 -7.04 -13.22 8.45
N GLU A 60 -7.80 -12.43 9.21
CA GLU A 60 -8.73 -11.44 8.66
C GLU A 60 -7.97 -10.23 8.12
N LEU A 61 -6.90 -9.80 8.80
CA LEU A 61 -5.99 -8.75 8.30
C LEU A 61 -5.28 -9.20 7.02
N VAL A 62 -4.74 -10.42 6.99
CA VAL A 62 -4.13 -10.98 5.77
C VAL A 62 -5.19 -11.07 4.65
N GLY A 63 -6.41 -11.51 4.98
CA GLY A 63 -7.53 -11.67 4.04
C GLY A 63 -8.04 -10.38 3.38
N ILE A 64 -7.62 -9.19 3.84
CA ILE A 64 -7.90 -7.92 3.14
C ILE A 64 -7.38 -7.97 1.69
N SER A 65 -6.31 -8.73 1.43
CA SER A 65 -5.76 -8.92 0.07
C SER A 65 -6.75 -9.53 -0.93
N GLU A 66 -7.79 -10.22 -0.44
CA GLU A 66 -8.83 -10.83 -1.28
C GLU A 66 -9.83 -9.79 -1.83
N ILE A 67 -9.82 -8.56 -1.30
CA ILE A 67 -10.71 -7.47 -1.76
C ILE A 67 -10.08 -6.81 -2.98
N LYS A 68 -10.32 -7.38 -4.17
CA LYS A 68 -9.72 -6.92 -5.43
C LYS A 68 -10.08 -5.49 -5.80
N ASN A 69 -11.26 -5.01 -5.41
CA ASN A 69 -11.73 -3.66 -5.69
C ASN A 69 -11.33 -2.61 -4.62
N LEU A 70 -10.43 -2.96 -3.70
CA LEU A 70 -9.92 -2.05 -2.67
C LEU A 70 -9.05 -0.95 -3.29
N CYS A 71 -9.38 0.31 -3.00
CA CYS A 71 -8.68 1.49 -3.54
C CYS A 71 -8.01 2.37 -2.48
N ALA A 72 -8.50 2.33 -1.24
CA ALA A 72 -7.86 2.97 -0.11
C ALA A 72 -8.10 2.16 1.17
N LEU A 73 -7.13 2.18 2.08
CA LEU A 73 -7.15 1.40 3.31
C LEU A 73 -6.70 2.28 4.49
N ASP A 74 -7.47 2.31 5.58
CA ASP A 74 -7.12 2.95 6.85
C ASP A 74 -7.21 1.90 7.95
N ILE A 75 -6.10 1.63 8.63
CA ILE A 75 -6.05 0.68 9.73
C ILE A 75 -5.66 1.42 11.00
N ALA A 76 -6.55 1.39 11.98
CA ALA A 76 -6.33 2.00 13.27
C ALA A 76 -6.27 0.94 14.36
N THR A 77 -5.27 1.04 15.22
CA THR A 77 -5.24 0.29 16.48
C THR A 77 -5.71 1.22 17.60
N PRO A 78 -6.96 1.10 18.09
CA PRO A 78 -7.45 2.02 19.11
C PRO A 78 -6.67 1.84 20.43
N ALA A 79 -6.25 2.95 21.03
CA ALA A 79 -5.41 2.95 22.24
C ALA A 79 -6.12 2.44 23.51
N LYS A 80 -7.45 2.32 23.51
CA LYS A 80 -8.24 1.77 24.61
C LYS A 80 -9.39 0.95 24.03
N LEU A 81 -9.35 -0.37 24.25
CA LEU A 81 -10.55 -1.21 24.15
C LEU A 81 -11.48 -0.78 25.28
N HIS A 82 -12.48 0.04 24.99
CA HIS A 82 -13.61 0.14 25.90
C HIS A 82 -14.54 -1.03 25.58
N ALA A 83 -14.63 -1.96 26.53
CA ALA A 83 -15.68 -2.98 26.63
C ALA A 83 -15.87 -3.85 25.37
N LEU A 84 -14.86 -4.63 24.98
CA LEU A 84 -15.24 -5.93 24.43
C LEU A 84 -15.75 -6.78 25.62
N PRO A 85 -16.90 -7.48 25.48
CA PRO A 85 -17.35 -8.43 26.49
C PRO A 85 -16.21 -9.40 26.83
N GLU A 86 -15.98 -9.65 28.12
CA GLU A 86 -14.93 -10.54 28.64
C GLU A 86 -14.95 -11.96 28.05
N ASP A 87 -16.02 -12.34 27.35
CA ASP A 87 -16.17 -13.63 26.64
C ASP A 87 -15.61 -13.67 25.22
N THR A 88 -15.02 -12.57 24.71
CA THR A 88 -14.44 -12.59 23.37
C THR A 88 -12.93 -12.79 23.47
N ASP A 89 -12.48 -14.01 23.18
CA ASP A 89 -11.08 -14.45 23.04
C ASP A 89 -10.37 -13.80 21.84
N LEU A 90 -10.69 -12.53 21.57
CA LEU A 90 -10.10 -11.71 20.53
C LEU A 90 -8.79 -11.15 21.09
N GLN A 91 -7.71 -11.89 20.88
CA GLN A 91 -6.37 -11.33 20.96
C GLN A 91 -6.27 -10.17 19.97
N VAL A 92 -6.41 -8.97 20.50
CA VAL A 92 -6.29 -7.70 19.78
C VAL A 92 -4.98 -7.74 19.00
N THR A 93 -5.08 -7.85 17.68
CA THR A 93 -3.90 -7.99 16.83
C THR A 93 -3.58 -6.64 16.21
N ALA A 94 -2.50 -6.00 16.66
CA ALA A 94 -1.96 -4.83 15.97
C ALA A 94 -1.42 -5.23 14.58
N LEU A 95 -1.37 -4.26 13.66
CA LEU A 95 -0.76 -4.51 12.36
C LEU A 95 0.76 -4.62 12.54
N THR A 96 1.36 -5.72 12.06
CA THR A 96 2.80 -5.99 12.19
C THR A 96 3.49 -6.02 10.83
N ASP A 97 4.81 -5.84 10.82
CA ASP A 97 5.63 -5.92 9.59
C ASP A 97 5.44 -7.26 8.85
N ARG A 98 5.14 -8.35 9.58
CA ARG A 98 4.86 -9.68 9.00
C ARG A 98 3.59 -9.70 8.15
N ILE A 99 2.55 -8.99 8.57
CA ILE A 99 1.29 -8.89 7.82
C ILE A 99 1.52 -8.05 6.56
N VAL A 100 2.23 -6.92 6.68
CA VAL A 100 2.56 -6.07 5.53
C VAL A 100 3.45 -6.81 4.53
N ARG A 101 4.40 -7.64 5.02
CA ARG A 101 5.18 -8.55 4.19
C ARG A 101 4.28 -9.50 3.40
N ALA A 102 3.36 -10.20 4.08
CA ALA A 102 2.45 -11.14 3.43
C ALA A 102 1.61 -10.44 2.34
N TRP A 103 1.11 -9.22 2.62
CA TRP A 103 0.43 -8.43 1.59
C TRP A 103 1.33 -8.09 0.41
N SER A 104 2.59 -7.74 0.63
CA SER A 104 3.53 -7.45 -0.46
C SER A 104 3.83 -8.68 -1.32
N GLU A 105 3.91 -9.86 -0.71
CA GLU A 105 4.09 -11.14 -1.43
C GLU A 105 2.84 -11.45 -2.27
N LEU A 106 1.65 -11.24 -1.73
CA LEU A 106 0.38 -11.41 -2.44
C LEU A 106 0.16 -10.37 -3.54
N ALA A 107 0.61 -9.13 -3.34
CA ALA A 107 0.57 -8.09 -4.37
C ALA A 107 1.40 -8.49 -5.60
N GLN A 108 2.57 -9.10 -5.37
CA GLN A 108 3.47 -9.53 -6.42
C GLN A 108 3.03 -10.84 -7.10
N THR A 109 2.50 -11.80 -6.35
CA THR A 109 2.20 -13.16 -6.85
C THR A 109 0.75 -13.34 -7.30
N ALA A 110 -0.21 -12.74 -6.58
CA ALA A 110 -1.64 -12.94 -6.78
C ALA A 110 -2.36 -11.68 -7.31
N LYS A 111 -1.61 -10.64 -7.70
CA LYS A 111 -2.14 -9.33 -8.12
C LYS A 111 -3.08 -8.70 -7.10
N ALA A 112 -2.90 -9.02 -5.82
CA ALA A 112 -3.65 -8.35 -4.75
C ALA A 112 -3.33 -6.86 -4.72
N PHE A 113 -4.25 -6.04 -4.19
CA PHE A 113 -4.07 -4.59 -4.05
C PHE A 113 -3.74 -3.85 -5.36
N SER A 114 -4.15 -4.40 -6.51
CA SER A 114 -3.91 -3.80 -7.82
C SER A 114 -4.48 -2.40 -7.96
N HIS A 115 -5.51 -2.04 -7.20
CA HIS A 115 -6.15 -0.73 -7.25
C HIS A 115 -5.88 0.15 -6.02
N LEU A 116 -5.11 -0.35 -5.04
CA LEU A 116 -4.82 0.38 -3.81
C LEU A 116 -3.91 1.58 -4.09
N ARG A 117 -4.38 2.79 -3.77
CA ARG A 117 -3.65 4.06 -3.98
C ARG A 117 -3.19 4.73 -2.69
N VAL A 118 -3.97 4.59 -1.63
CA VAL A 118 -3.75 5.27 -0.35
C VAL A 118 -3.80 4.26 0.79
N VAL A 119 -2.82 4.33 1.68
CA VAL A 119 -2.82 3.60 2.95
C VAL A 119 -2.64 4.60 4.10
N ILE A 120 -3.52 4.55 5.10
CA ILE A 120 -3.41 5.29 6.35
C ILE A 120 -3.16 4.28 7.48
N LEU A 121 -2.11 4.51 8.26
CA LEU A 121 -1.70 3.69 9.39
C LEU A 121 -1.85 4.56 10.64
N ARG A 122 -2.78 4.19 11.52
CA ARG A 122 -3.01 4.93 12.77
C ARG A 122 -2.62 4.08 13.97
N HIS A 123 -1.82 4.66 14.86
CA HIS A 123 -1.45 4.08 16.16
C HIS A 123 -0.83 2.68 16.06
N GLN A 124 -0.03 2.44 15.02
CA GLN A 124 0.66 1.17 14.83
C GLN A 124 2.04 1.23 15.47
N THR A 125 2.14 0.77 16.72
CA THR A 125 3.39 0.80 17.49
C THR A 125 4.40 -0.25 17.03
N ASP A 126 3.90 -1.37 16.49
CA ASP A 126 4.71 -2.54 16.13
C ASP A 126 5.19 -2.52 14.68
N LEU A 127 4.88 -1.45 13.95
CA LEU A 127 5.38 -1.24 12.59
C LEU A 127 6.71 -0.50 12.61
N SER A 128 7.65 -1.00 11.81
CA SER A 128 8.95 -0.38 11.60
C SER A 128 9.07 0.16 10.18
N LYS A 129 10.25 0.73 9.85
CA LYS A 129 10.60 1.10 8.48
C LYS A 129 10.45 -0.05 7.47
N VAL A 130 10.54 -1.30 7.93
CA VAL A 130 10.40 -2.48 7.08
C VAL A 130 9.01 -2.54 6.43
N ALA A 131 7.96 -2.04 7.09
CA ALA A 131 6.65 -1.90 6.48
C ALA A 131 6.69 -1.03 5.20
N LEU A 132 7.44 0.09 5.21
CA LEU A 132 7.58 0.96 4.04
C LEU A 132 8.29 0.23 2.88
N HIS A 133 9.29 -0.59 3.19
CA HIS A 133 9.95 -1.45 2.22
C HIS A 133 8.98 -2.40 1.53
N TYR A 134 8.04 -2.99 2.26
CA TYR A 134 7.04 -3.88 1.69
C TYR A 134 5.94 -3.14 0.92
N LEU A 135 5.50 -1.98 1.41
CA LEU A 135 4.48 -1.15 0.76
C LEU A 135 4.93 -0.66 -0.62
N ARG A 136 6.24 -0.51 -0.89
CA ARG A 136 6.73 -0.06 -2.21
C ARG A 136 6.41 -1.03 -3.36
N PHE A 137 6.12 -2.30 -3.05
CA PHE A 137 5.82 -3.34 -4.03
C PHE A 137 4.36 -3.34 -4.48
N PHE A 138 3.53 -2.49 -3.88
CA PHE A 138 2.14 -2.32 -4.29
C PHE A 138 2.13 -1.51 -5.60
N PRO A 139 1.51 -2.01 -6.67
CA PRO A 139 1.72 -1.48 -8.01
C PRO A 139 1.27 -0.03 -8.17
N ASN A 140 0.09 0.28 -7.63
CA ASN A 140 -0.58 1.58 -7.78
C ASN A 140 -0.62 2.41 -6.49
N LEU A 141 0.11 1.98 -5.45
CA LEU A 141 0.17 2.72 -4.19
C LEU A 141 0.99 4.00 -4.40
N GLN A 142 0.43 5.13 -3.99
CA GLN A 142 1.00 6.46 -4.23
C GLN A 142 1.26 7.22 -2.94
N SER A 143 0.38 7.05 -1.95
CA SER A 143 0.45 7.78 -0.68
C SER A 143 0.35 6.84 0.50
N VAL A 144 1.22 7.05 1.48
CA VAL A 144 1.14 6.43 2.81
C VAL A 144 1.05 7.55 3.84
N VAL A 145 0.12 7.43 4.78
CA VAL A 145 -0.02 8.38 5.90
C VAL A 145 0.19 7.61 7.19
N ALA A 146 1.17 8.03 7.99
CA ALA A 146 1.44 7.45 9.30
C ALA A 146 1.01 8.45 10.39
N PHE A 147 0.23 8.01 11.37
CA PHE A 147 -0.21 8.84 12.49
C PHE A 147 -0.05 8.07 13.80
N GLY A 148 0.92 8.48 14.62
CA GLY A 148 1.24 7.79 15.87
C GLY A 148 1.90 6.43 15.63
N CYS A 149 2.85 6.38 14.70
CA CYS A 149 3.57 5.17 14.31
C CYS A 149 5.09 5.37 14.54
N PRO A 150 5.58 5.28 15.79
CA PRO A 150 6.93 5.75 16.14
C PRO A 150 8.06 5.08 15.36
N GLY A 151 7.91 3.80 14.99
CA GLY A 151 8.90 3.08 14.17
C GLY A 151 9.01 3.61 12.73
N ILE A 152 7.94 4.21 12.19
CA ILE A 152 7.93 4.87 10.88
C ILE A 152 8.46 6.30 11.03
N GLU A 153 8.01 7.04 12.06
CA GLU A 153 8.42 8.43 12.30
C GLU A 153 9.93 8.56 12.51
N SER A 154 10.52 7.67 13.30
CA SER A 154 11.96 7.61 13.55
C SER A 154 12.78 7.29 12.31
N ALA A 155 12.25 6.47 11.40
CA ALA A 155 12.94 6.10 10.16
C ALA A 155 13.10 7.27 9.19
N LEU A 156 12.10 8.14 9.14
CA LEU A 156 12.04 9.28 8.22
C LEU A 156 12.86 10.47 8.70
N SER A 157 13.29 10.47 9.96
CA SER A 157 14.24 11.47 10.47
C SER A 157 15.58 11.44 9.70
N GLY A 158 15.88 10.35 9.00
CA GLY A 158 17.04 10.21 8.11
C GLY A 158 16.79 10.59 6.63
N GLY A 159 15.60 11.12 6.27
CA GLY A 159 15.26 11.51 4.90
C GLY A 159 14.39 10.48 4.16
N ASN A 160 14.69 10.25 2.88
CA ASN A 160 13.93 9.32 2.02
C ASN A 160 14.19 7.87 2.42
N VAL A 161 13.14 7.05 2.52
CA VAL A 161 13.22 5.66 2.99
C VAL A 161 12.53 4.73 2.00
N ASP A 162 13.25 3.72 1.52
CA ASP A 162 12.71 2.58 0.76
C ASP A 162 11.78 2.92 -0.43
N GLY A 163 12.02 4.05 -1.11
CA GLY A 163 11.18 4.49 -2.24
C GLY A 163 10.05 5.46 -1.85
N TRP A 164 10.08 5.98 -0.62
CA TRP A 164 9.15 6.98 -0.11
C TRP A 164 9.86 8.29 0.23
N THR A 165 9.24 9.41 -0.18
CA THR A 165 9.65 10.77 0.17
C THR A 165 8.67 11.39 1.16
N LEU A 166 9.20 12.11 2.14
CA LEU A 166 8.41 12.94 3.04
C LEU A 166 7.79 14.11 2.26
N ALA A 167 6.46 14.15 2.18
CA ALA A 167 5.72 15.21 1.51
C ALA A 167 5.30 16.31 2.50
N GLU A 168 4.76 15.92 3.65
CA GLU A 168 4.22 16.88 4.64
C GLU A 168 4.19 16.26 6.04
N VAL A 169 4.29 17.09 7.09
CA VAL A 169 4.05 16.71 8.48
C VAL A 169 3.02 17.67 9.08
N LYS A 170 1.88 17.14 9.55
CA LYS A 170 0.82 17.93 10.21
C LYS A 170 0.69 17.54 11.67
N ARG A 171 0.56 18.53 12.56
CA ARG A 171 0.22 18.32 13.98
C ARG A 171 -1.29 18.19 14.18
N SER A 172 -1.94 17.43 13.32
CA SER A 172 -3.38 17.16 13.37
C SER A 172 -3.65 15.74 12.91
N ALA A 173 -4.80 15.19 13.30
CA ALA A 173 -5.28 13.93 12.74
C ALA A 173 -5.41 14.05 11.21
N PRO A 174 -5.15 12.96 10.45
CA PRO A 174 -5.32 12.98 9.01
C PRO A 174 -6.80 13.18 8.64
N ALA A 175 -7.03 13.76 7.46
CA ALA A 175 -8.37 13.90 6.90
C ALA A 175 -9.00 12.52 6.65
N THR A 176 -10.27 12.49 6.25
CA THR A 176 -10.96 11.22 5.95
C THR A 176 -10.22 10.45 4.85
N LEU A 177 -10.24 9.12 4.94
CA LEU A 177 -9.58 8.24 3.97
C LEU A 177 -10.09 8.52 2.54
N TYR A 178 -11.41 8.72 2.39
CA TYR A 178 -12.01 9.08 1.11
C TYR A 178 -11.49 10.42 0.55
N ALA A 179 -11.25 11.44 1.39
CA ALA A 179 -10.68 12.70 0.92
C ALA A 179 -9.26 12.52 0.36
N HIS A 180 -8.44 11.70 1.02
CA HIS A 180 -7.09 11.36 0.53
C HIS A 180 -7.15 10.55 -0.78
N TYR A 181 -8.06 9.59 -0.87
CA TYR A 181 -8.30 8.83 -2.10
C TYR A 181 -8.70 9.75 -3.26
N LYS A 182 -9.67 10.64 -3.04
CA LYS A 182 -10.14 11.60 -4.05
C LYS A 182 -9.01 12.53 -4.52
N ALA A 183 -8.19 13.03 -3.59
CA ALA A 183 -7.02 13.84 -3.91
C ALA A 183 -5.99 13.07 -4.77
N SER A 184 -5.73 11.79 -4.45
CA SER A 184 -4.84 10.92 -5.23
C SER A 184 -5.37 10.63 -6.64
N CYS A 185 -6.69 10.50 -6.82
CA CYS A 185 -7.29 10.37 -8.15
C CYS A 185 -7.12 11.65 -8.98
N ASN A 186 -7.39 12.82 -8.40
CA ASN A 186 -7.28 14.10 -9.09
C ASN A 186 -5.84 14.44 -9.50
N ALA A 187 -4.85 14.05 -8.70
CA ALA A 187 -3.44 14.28 -9.00
C ALA A 187 -2.94 13.49 -10.24
N ASN A 188 -3.64 12.42 -10.62
CA ASN A 188 -3.27 11.54 -11.75
C ASN A 188 -4.33 11.58 -12.86
N SER A 189 -4.56 12.77 -13.40
CA SER A 189 -5.54 13.13 -14.45
C SER A 189 -5.60 12.23 -15.70
N ASN A 190 -4.69 11.25 -15.85
CA ASN A 190 -4.67 10.32 -16.98
C ASN A 190 -5.61 9.12 -16.79
N ASP A 191 -6.25 8.98 -15.61
CA ASP A 191 -7.01 7.79 -15.22
C ASP A 191 -8.49 8.13 -14.92
N SER A 192 -9.16 8.76 -15.89
CA SER A 192 -10.55 9.21 -15.81
C SER A 192 -11.53 8.10 -15.40
N THR A 193 -11.24 6.85 -15.76
CA THR A 193 -12.07 5.68 -15.44
C THR A 193 -12.18 5.37 -13.94
N VAL A 194 -11.16 5.73 -13.15
CA VAL A 194 -11.13 5.48 -11.69
C VAL A 194 -11.93 6.53 -10.93
N ALA A 195 -11.98 7.75 -11.46
CA ALA A 195 -12.76 8.85 -10.90
C ALA A 195 -14.26 8.73 -11.18
N GLU A 196 -14.70 7.80 -12.04
CA GLU A 196 -16.11 7.60 -12.44
C GLU A 196 -16.73 6.33 -11.83
N SER A 197 -15.98 5.47 -11.15
CA SER A 197 -16.57 4.29 -10.52
C SER A 197 -17.32 4.67 -9.22
N PRO A 198 -18.48 4.07 -8.91
CA PRO A 198 -19.11 4.20 -7.60
C PRO A 198 -18.17 3.72 -6.49
N VAL A 199 -18.17 4.41 -5.36
CA VAL A 199 -17.29 4.18 -4.21
C VAL A 199 -18.11 3.88 -2.97
N LEU A 200 -17.81 2.75 -2.33
CA LEU A 200 -18.27 2.43 -0.99
C LEU A 200 -17.17 2.80 0.01
N ASP A 201 -17.44 3.76 0.88
CA ASP A 201 -16.67 4.01 2.10
C ASP A 201 -17.24 3.14 3.22
N PHE A 202 -16.47 2.14 3.61
CA PHE A 202 -16.89 1.12 4.56
C PHE A 202 -16.01 1.20 5.80
N GLN A 203 -16.61 1.60 6.93
CA GLN A 203 -15.93 1.67 8.21
C GLN A 203 -16.41 0.55 9.14
N ILE A 204 -15.47 -0.16 9.74
CA ILE A 204 -15.73 -1.21 10.72
C ILE A 204 -14.97 -0.91 12.02
N GLY A 205 -15.71 -0.86 13.12
CA GLY A 205 -15.24 -0.54 14.46
C GLY A 205 -15.31 0.96 14.79
N GLU A 206 -15.29 1.24 16.09
CA GLU A 206 -15.28 2.60 16.61
C GLU A 206 -13.92 3.28 16.35
N MET A 207 -13.91 4.17 15.38
CA MET A 207 -12.83 5.14 15.18
C MET A 207 -13.21 6.37 16.00
N LYS A 208 -12.52 6.64 17.12
CA LYS A 208 -12.81 7.84 17.93
C LYS A 208 -12.73 9.09 17.04
N LYS A 209 -13.88 9.63 16.65
CA LYS A 209 -14.01 10.96 16.06
C LYS A 209 -13.70 11.91 17.20
N SER A 210 -12.47 12.42 17.28
CA SER A 210 -12.10 13.38 18.33
C SER A 210 -13.03 14.59 18.25
N ARG A 211 -14.04 14.66 19.12
CA ARG A 211 -14.89 15.84 19.28
C ARG A 211 -14.05 16.90 20.00
N GLY A 212 -13.61 17.91 19.27
CA GLY A 212 -12.74 18.99 19.76
C GLY A 212 -11.25 18.68 19.58
N PRO A 213 -10.35 19.69 19.56
CA PRO A 213 -8.93 19.46 19.36
C PRO A 213 -8.33 18.90 20.65
N PRO A 214 -7.99 17.61 20.74
CA PRO A 214 -7.05 17.20 21.76
C PRO A 214 -5.69 17.67 21.24
N SER A 215 -4.82 18.18 22.10
CA SER A 215 -3.39 18.24 21.79
C SER A 215 -2.91 16.80 21.60
N THR A 216 -3.12 16.22 20.41
CA THR A 216 -2.64 14.88 20.11
C THR A 216 -1.12 14.98 20.05
N PRO A 217 -0.37 14.21 20.86
CA PRO A 217 1.09 14.30 20.87
C PRO A 217 1.71 13.81 19.55
N TYR A 218 0.91 13.19 18.69
CA TYR A 218 1.33 12.61 17.43
C TYR A 218 1.15 13.59 16.27
N SER A 219 2.08 13.53 15.32
CA SER A 219 1.97 14.21 14.04
C SER A 219 1.58 13.22 12.96
N ALA A 220 0.74 13.64 12.02
CA ALA A 220 0.47 12.90 10.79
C ALA A 220 1.62 13.15 9.80
N ILE A 221 2.29 12.08 9.40
CA ILE A 221 3.36 12.10 8.42
C ILE A 221 2.83 11.59 7.09
N TYR A 222 2.97 12.43 6.06
CA TYR A 222 2.53 12.14 4.70
C TYR A 222 3.73 11.74 3.83
N LEU A 223 3.65 10.55 3.27
CA LEU A 223 4.64 9.97 2.38
C LEU A 223 4.08 9.84 0.97
N GLN A 224 4.90 10.20 -0.01
CA GLN A 224 4.64 9.98 -1.43
C GLN A 224 5.65 9.02 -2.03
N ARG A 225 5.24 8.25 -3.03
CA ARG A 225 6.13 7.31 -3.72
C ARG A 225 7.09 8.06 -4.63
N ILE A 226 8.38 7.75 -4.51
CA ILE A 226 9.44 8.30 -5.36
C ILE A 226 9.18 7.85 -6.80
N GLY A 227 8.96 8.82 -7.69
CA GLY A 227 8.60 8.58 -9.10
C GLY A 227 7.10 8.71 -9.42
N SER A 228 6.22 9.02 -8.46
CA SER A 228 4.81 9.33 -8.74
C SER A 228 4.50 10.81 -8.98
N VAL A 229 5.52 11.65 -9.21
CA VAL A 229 5.32 13.09 -9.44
C VAL A 229 4.88 13.30 -10.90
N PRO A 230 3.70 13.88 -11.16
CA PRO A 230 3.36 14.37 -12.49
C PRO A 230 4.27 15.58 -12.77
N GLY A 231 5.25 15.42 -13.67
CA GLY A 231 6.05 16.55 -14.18
C GLY A 231 7.56 16.47 -13.97
N ALA A 232 8.09 15.48 -13.26
CA ALA A 232 9.54 15.27 -13.21
C ALA A 232 9.99 14.52 -14.48
N LYS A 233 10.55 15.26 -15.46
CA LYS A 233 11.29 14.63 -16.57
C LYS A 233 12.36 13.72 -15.96
N PRO A 234 12.52 12.46 -16.44
CA PRO A 234 13.63 11.64 -16.01
C PRO A 234 14.92 12.34 -16.44
N GLU A 235 15.71 12.79 -15.46
CA GLU A 235 17.08 13.20 -15.75
C GLU A 235 17.79 12.02 -16.40
N PRO A 236 18.39 12.21 -17.59
CA PRO A 236 19.12 11.13 -18.21
C PRO A 236 20.33 10.83 -17.33
N ASN A 237 20.36 9.59 -16.82
CA ASN A 237 21.56 8.95 -16.28
C ASN A 237 22.75 9.30 -17.19
N THR A 238 23.60 10.23 -16.76
CA THR A 238 24.89 10.46 -17.39
C THR A 238 25.73 9.24 -17.10
N LYS A 239 25.65 8.27 -18.02
CA LYS A 239 26.69 7.27 -18.26
C LYS A 239 28.01 8.04 -18.25
N LYS A 240 28.89 7.76 -17.29
CA LYS A 240 30.30 8.16 -17.34
C LYS A 240 30.89 7.59 -18.63
N ARG A 241 30.87 8.40 -19.69
CA ARG A 241 31.53 8.12 -20.95
C ARG A 241 32.96 8.64 -20.80
N LYS A 242 33.86 7.68 -20.88
CA LYS A 242 35.32 7.78 -20.98
C LYS A 242 35.72 8.94 -21.90
N GLU A 243 36.38 9.95 -21.34
CA GLU A 243 37.11 10.96 -22.12
C GLU A 243 38.52 10.44 -22.40
N ALA A 244 38.88 10.49 -23.68
CA ALA A 244 40.21 10.26 -24.20
C ALA A 244 40.98 11.59 -24.13
N GLY A 245 42.11 11.60 -23.44
CA GLY A 245 43.14 12.64 -23.55
C GLY A 245 44.30 12.16 -24.44
N PRO A 246 44.97 13.04 -25.20
CA PRO A 246 45.93 12.66 -26.22
C PRO A 246 47.37 12.48 -25.71
N LEU A 247 48.10 11.71 -26.53
CA LEU A 247 49.50 11.28 -26.55
C LEU A 247 50.59 12.17 -25.94
N GLY A 248 51.54 11.51 -25.26
CA GLY A 248 52.92 11.94 -25.03
C GLY A 248 53.78 10.78 -24.47
N ASP A 249 54.70 10.27 -25.31
CA ASP A 249 55.96 9.50 -25.12
C ASP A 249 56.41 9.15 -23.67
N GLN A 250 56.96 7.98 -23.30
CA GLN A 250 57.82 6.99 -23.99
C GLN A 250 58.01 5.71 -23.08
N PRO A 251 58.92 4.72 -23.32
CA PRO A 251 58.58 3.32 -23.57
C PRO A 251 58.93 2.29 -22.46
N GLY A 252 58.31 1.10 -22.46
CA GLY A 252 58.71 0.00 -21.55
C GLY A 252 57.90 -1.31 -21.61
N GLN A 253 58.18 -2.13 -22.64
CA GLN A 253 58.05 -3.60 -22.74
C GLN A 253 56.68 -4.35 -22.67
N PRO A 254 56.52 -5.46 -23.44
CA PRO A 254 55.25 -6.14 -23.67
C PRO A 254 55.11 -7.46 -22.89
N ARG A 255 53.89 -7.83 -22.48
CA ARG A 255 53.53 -9.23 -22.23
C ARG A 255 52.22 -9.62 -22.90
N LYS A 256 52.38 -10.53 -23.86
CA LYS A 256 51.34 -11.28 -24.57
C LYS A 256 50.75 -12.33 -23.63
N SER A 257 49.42 -12.48 -23.58
CA SER A 257 48.81 -13.79 -23.41
C SER A 257 47.38 -13.84 -23.97
N LYS A 258 47.32 -14.35 -25.20
CA LYS A 258 46.36 -15.29 -25.82
C LYS A 258 44.89 -15.28 -25.38
N ALA A 259 44.04 -15.05 -26.38
CA ALA A 259 42.70 -15.60 -26.49
C ALA A 259 42.74 -17.14 -26.49
N VAL A 260 41.79 -17.77 -25.79
CA VAL A 260 41.36 -19.15 -26.04
C VAL A 260 39.84 -19.15 -26.04
N MET A 261 39.30 -19.46 -27.22
CA MET A 261 37.90 -19.73 -27.50
C MET A 261 37.78 -21.26 -27.62
N LYS A 262 36.89 -21.92 -26.88
CA LYS A 262 36.09 -23.02 -27.43
C LYS A 262 35.01 -23.53 -26.47
N ASP A 263 33.82 -23.64 -27.06
CA ASP A 263 32.61 -24.38 -26.72
C ASP A 263 32.77 -25.65 -25.87
N ARG A 264 31.74 -25.88 -25.04
CA ARG A 264 30.82 -27.02 -25.25
C ARG A 264 29.56 -26.89 -24.39
N THR A 265 28.46 -26.65 -25.09
CA THR A 265 27.10 -27.09 -24.75
C THR A 265 27.11 -28.48 -24.12
N LYS A 266 26.39 -28.65 -23.00
CA LYS A 266 25.93 -29.95 -22.54
C LYS A 266 24.44 -29.89 -22.26
N ASP A 267 23.76 -30.77 -22.97
CA ASP A 267 22.34 -31.02 -23.00
C ASP A 267 21.76 -31.41 -21.64
N ILE A 268 20.59 -30.85 -21.35
CA ILE A 268 19.73 -31.15 -20.20
C ILE A 268 18.98 -32.50 -20.39
N GLY A 269 19.13 -33.14 -21.55
CA GLY A 269 18.42 -34.37 -21.91
C GLY A 269 18.83 -35.65 -21.14
N ASP A 270 20.03 -35.69 -20.57
CA ASP A 270 20.56 -36.90 -19.89
C ASP A 270 20.37 -36.90 -18.36
N VAL A 271 19.77 -35.85 -17.79
CA VAL A 271 19.53 -35.74 -16.33
C VAL A 271 18.11 -36.21 -15.94
N LEU A 272 17.23 -36.47 -16.91
CA LEU A 272 15.84 -36.87 -16.66
C LEU A 272 15.55 -38.36 -16.87
N SER A 273 16.54 -39.15 -17.26
CA SER A 273 16.42 -40.62 -17.42
C SER A 273 16.66 -41.40 -16.13
N SER A 274 16.92 -40.74 -14.99
CA SER A 274 17.15 -41.39 -13.70
C SER A 274 15.95 -41.32 -12.73
N PHE A 275 14.74 -41.01 -13.20
CA PHE A 275 13.54 -40.90 -12.35
C PHE A 275 12.28 -41.62 -12.87
N PHE A 276 12.38 -42.46 -13.91
CA PHE A 276 11.31 -43.38 -14.31
C PHE A 276 11.85 -44.79 -14.59
#